data_AF-A0A968Q355-F1
#
_entry.id   AF-A0A968Q355-F1
#
_cell.length_a   1.000
_cell.length_b   1.000
_cell.length_c   1.000
_cell.angle_alpha   90.00
_cell.angle_beta   90.00
_cell.angle_gamma   90.00
#
_symmetry.space_group_name_H-M   'P 1'
#
loop_
_entity.id
_entity.type
_entity.pdbx_description
1 polymer ?
#
loop_
_entity_poly.entity_id
_entity_poly.type
_entity_poly.pdbx_seq_one_letter_code
_entity_poly.pdbx_strand_id
1 'polypeptide(L)'
;PLVPTEPIPLGQPGWTMVIGDKDCRRFGATLMAQLPGVRFLSLGSFGLKVLAVITGQAGLYIYLNGRVKLWDTTGPLALAQAAGLTCCDLEGQPIQFVEPYIDPETLGHYQAILVGWPHYIEALRPLIRRMVAVSSEVSSTDAAASGQG
;
A
#
# COMPACT_ATOMS: atom_id res chain seq x y z
N PRO A 1 -6.50 14.52 -20.99
CA PRO A 1 -7.08 13.50 -20.08
C PRO A 1 -5.95 12.75 -19.39
N LEU A 2 -6.14 12.23 -18.17
CA LEU A 2 -5.17 11.34 -17.53
C LEU A 2 -5.15 10.03 -18.34
N VAL A 3 -4.02 9.71 -18.96
CA VAL A 3 -3.84 8.49 -19.75
C VAL A 3 -3.09 7.48 -18.87
N PRO A 4 -3.70 6.34 -18.51
CA PRO A 4 -3.00 5.29 -17.78
C PRO A 4 -1.86 4.72 -18.63
N THR A 5 -0.68 4.55 -18.02
CA THR A 5 0.52 4.02 -18.67
C THR A 5 1.07 2.87 -17.84
N GLU A 6 1.29 1.73 -18.48
CA GLU A 6 1.85 0.56 -17.80
C GLU A 6 3.26 0.83 -17.25
N PRO A 7 3.59 0.29 -16.06
CA PRO A 7 4.91 0.42 -15.46
C PRO A 7 5.91 -0.52 -16.14
N ILE A 8 7.20 -0.33 -15.82
CA ILE A 8 8.23 -1.35 -16.10
C ILE A 8 7.76 -2.69 -15.52
N PRO A 9 7.76 -3.81 -16.28
CA PRO A 9 7.25 -5.09 -15.79
C PRO A 9 7.93 -5.58 -14.50
N LEU A 10 7.18 -6.29 -13.67
CA LEU A 10 7.66 -6.85 -12.41
C LEU A 10 8.89 -7.74 -12.63
N GLY A 11 9.94 -7.53 -11.83
CA GLY A 11 11.20 -8.30 -11.91
C GLY A 11 12.18 -7.81 -12.98
N GLN A 12 11.79 -6.87 -13.86
CA GLN A 12 12.73 -6.23 -14.78
C GLN A 12 13.61 -5.20 -14.02
N PRO A 13 14.85 -4.97 -14.45
CA PRO A 13 15.73 -4.00 -13.82
C PRO A 13 15.08 -2.61 -13.70
N GLY A 14 15.01 -2.09 -12.46
CA GLY A 14 14.46 -0.76 -12.19
C GLY A 14 12.94 -0.70 -11.98
N TRP A 15 12.27 -1.85 -11.86
CA TRP A 15 10.86 -1.86 -11.45
C TRP A 15 10.66 -1.18 -10.09
N THR A 16 9.57 -0.42 -9.97
CA THR A 16 9.37 0.52 -8.86
C THR A 16 8.03 0.26 -8.15
N MET A 17 8.02 0.43 -6.83
CA MET A 17 6.82 0.51 -6.02
C MET A 17 6.82 1.78 -5.16
N VAL A 18 5.64 2.26 -4.82
CA VAL A 18 5.44 3.38 -3.92
C VAL A 18 5.18 2.87 -2.51
N ILE A 19 5.87 3.45 -1.54
CA ILE A 19 5.68 3.17 -0.12
C ILE A 19 5.86 4.46 0.68
N GLY A 20 4.96 4.73 1.62
CA GLY A 20 5.07 5.91 2.48
C GLY A 20 6.18 5.76 3.52
N ASP A 21 6.80 6.86 3.96
CA ASP A 21 7.97 6.81 4.86
C ASP A 21 7.77 5.99 6.13
N LYS A 22 6.57 6.06 6.73
CA LYS A 22 6.21 5.29 7.93
C LYS A 22 6.20 3.79 7.66
N ASP A 23 5.62 3.38 6.54
CA ASP A 23 5.57 1.99 6.12
C ASP A 23 6.94 1.50 5.66
N CYS A 24 7.72 2.36 4.99
CA CYS A 24 9.08 2.06 4.56
C CYS A 24 10.01 1.80 5.74
N ARG A 25 9.90 2.58 6.83
CA ARG A 25 10.67 2.33 8.06
C ARG A 25 10.32 0.99 8.69
N ARG A 26 9.05 0.55 8.61
CA ARG A 26 8.59 -0.69 9.24
C ARG A 26 8.85 -1.93 8.40
N PHE A 27 8.62 -1.84 7.08
CA PHE A 27 8.58 -3.00 6.18
C PHE A 27 9.65 -2.96 5.08
N GLY A 28 10.33 -1.83 4.89
CA GLY A 28 11.22 -1.61 3.74
C GLY A 28 12.35 -2.62 3.65
N ALA A 29 13.02 -2.94 4.76
CA ALA A 29 14.10 -3.92 4.79
C ALA A 29 13.62 -5.34 4.38
N THR A 30 12.48 -5.77 4.93
CA THR A 30 11.88 -7.08 4.59
C THR A 30 11.41 -7.11 3.13
N LEU A 31 10.80 -6.03 2.64
CA LEU A 31 10.40 -5.93 1.24
C LEU A 31 11.61 -6.02 0.31
N MET A 32 12.70 -5.29 0.58
CA MET A 32 13.92 -5.37 -0.23
C MET A 32 14.54 -6.77 -0.23
N ALA A 33 14.53 -7.46 0.91
CA ALA A 33 15.05 -8.82 1.01
C ALA A 33 14.21 -9.83 0.21
N GLN A 34 12.89 -9.65 0.16
CA GLN A 34 11.97 -10.55 -0.54
C GLN A 34 11.77 -10.20 -2.02
N LEU A 35 12.08 -8.96 -2.42
CA LEU A 35 11.81 -8.39 -3.74
C LEU A 35 13.11 -7.82 -4.33
N PRO A 36 14.03 -8.67 -4.80
CA PRO A 36 15.32 -8.21 -5.31
C PRO A 36 15.13 -7.27 -6.52
N GLY A 37 15.92 -6.19 -6.55
CA GLY A 37 15.90 -5.20 -7.62
C GLY A 37 14.75 -4.18 -7.57
N VAL A 38 13.88 -4.25 -6.54
CA VAL A 38 12.82 -3.26 -6.32
C VAL A 38 13.41 -1.87 -6.02
N ARG A 39 12.82 -0.83 -6.60
CA ARG A 39 13.06 0.56 -6.21
C ARG A 39 11.86 1.11 -5.45
N PHE A 40 12.11 1.84 -4.37
CA PHE A 40 11.06 2.54 -3.62
C PHE A 40 10.99 3.99 -4.06
N LEU A 41 9.81 4.41 -4.48
CA LEU A 41 9.47 5.81 -4.76
C LEU A 41 8.75 6.39 -3.53
N SER A 42 9.34 7.42 -2.91
CA SER A 42 8.68 8.19 -1.86
C SER A 42 8.17 9.51 -2.42
N LEU A 43 6.89 9.80 -2.17
CA LEU A 43 6.20 11.02 -2.59
C LEU A 43 5.42 11.59 -1.41
N GLY A 44 5.30 12.92 -1.34
CA GLY A 44 4.35 13.58 -0.44
C GLY A 44 2.91 13.36 -0.89
N SER A 45 1.93 13.35 0.02
CA SER A 45 0.49 13.13 -0.27
C SER A 45 0.08 11.71 -0.69
N PHE A 46 -1.16 11.33 -0.43
CA PHE A 46 -1.77 10.08 -0.90
C PHE A 46 -2.09 10.15 -2.40
N GLY A 47 -2.60 11.28 -2.87
CA GLY A 47 -2.99 11.47 -4.27
C GLY A 47 -1.83 11.37 -5.26
N LEU A 48 -0.67 11.98 -4.96
CA LEU A 48 0.51 11.88 -5.83
C LEU A 48 1.04 10.44 -5.92
N LYS A 49 0.97 9.68 -4.84
CA LYS A 49 1.35 8.26 -4.83
C LYS A 49 0.46 7.43 -5.75
N VAL A 50 -0.85 7.67 -5.74
CA VAL A 50 -1.79 7.02 -6.65
C VAL A 50 -1.54 7.43 -8.10
N LEU A 51 -1.33 8.72 -8.38
CA LEU A 51 -1.02 9.20 -9.72
C LEU A 51 0.29 8.62 -10.27
N ALA A 52 1.30 8.39 -9.42
CA ALA A 52 2.53 7.72 -9.82
C ALA A 52 2.28 6.28 -10.31
N VAL A 53 1.30 5.58 -9.74
CA VAL A 53 0.89 4.25 -10.22
C VAL A 53 0.12 4.33 -11.53
N ILE A 54 -0.83 5.26 -11.63
CA ILE A 54 -1.63 5.47 -12.86
C ILE A 54 -0.71 5.82 -14.04
N THR A 55 0.32 6.63 -13.82
CA THR A 55 1.24 7.10 -14.86
C THR A 55 2.44 6.18 -15.10
N GLY A 56 2.47 4.99 -14.49
CA GLY A 56 3.51 3.99 -14.76
C GLY A 56 4.87 4.27 -14.11
N GLN A 57 4.99 5.29 -13.26
CA GLN A 57 6.23 5.53 -12.49
C GLN A 57 6.48 4.42 -11.47
N ALA A 58 5.42 3.74 -11.04
CA ALA A 58 5.46 2.59 -10.16
C ALA A 58 4.33 1.61 -10.52
N GLY A 59 4.50 0.33 -10.25
CA GLY A 59 3.45 -0.67 -10.51
C GLY A 59 2.47 -0.90 -9.36
N LEU A 60 2.87 -0.52 -8.15
CA LEU A 60 2.10 -0.74 -6.93
C LEU A 60 2.36 0.37 -5.91
N TYR A 61 1.32 0.84 -5.24
CA TYR A 61 1.38 1.64 -4.02
C TYR A 61 0.83 0.83 -2.86
N ILE A 62 1.62 0.72 -1.78
CA ILE A 62 1.19 0.09 -0.53
C ILE A 62 1.00 1.13 0.58
N TYR A 63 -0.10 1.00 1.30
CA TYR A 63 -0.44 1.84 2.43
C TYR A 63 -0.92 0.98 3.60
N LEU A 64 -0.16 0.98 4.70
CA LEU A 64 -0.36 0.03 5.81
C LEU A 64 -0.47 0.70 7.19
N ASN A 65 -0.37 2.04 7.27
CA ASN A 65 -0.28 2.74 8.55
C ASN A 65 -1.59 3.28 9.14
N GLY A 66 -2.73 3.18 8.45
CA GLY A 66 -4.08 3.46 9.01
C GLY A 66 -4.29 4.86 9.62
N ARG A 67 -3.66 5.89 9.06
CA ARG A 67 -3.66 7.28 9.53
C ARG A 67 -4.09 8.32 8.49
N VAL A 68 -4.53 7.91 7.30
CA VAL A 68 -5.06 8.81 6.27
C VAL A 68 -6.51 9.13 6.57
N LYS A 69 -7.00 10.27 6.05
CA LYS A 69 -8.38 10.68 6.23
C LYS A 69 -9.24 10.27 5.04
N LEU A 70 -10.55 10.20 5.26
CA LEU A 70 -11.54 9.88 4.22
C LEU A 70 -11.35 10.75 2.96
N TRP A 71 -11.15 12.05 3.13
CA TRP A 71 -10.94 12.99 2.02
C TRP A 71 -9.60 12.81 1.28
N ASP A 72 -8.59 12.20 1.90
CA ASP A 72 -7.30 11.94 1.25
C ASP A 72 -7.38 10.75 0.28
N THR A 73 -8.35 9.85 0.47
CA THR A 73 -8.39 8.54 -0.20
C THR A 73 -9.48 8.46 -1.27
N THR A 74 -10.67 9.03 -1.01
CA THR A 74 -11.84 8.95 -1.90
C THR A 74 -11.56 9.37 -3.35
N GLY A 75 -11.09 10.59 -3.56
CA GLY A 75 -10.79 11.11 -4.90
C GLY A 75 -9.71 10.31 -5.64
N PRO A 76 -8.52 10.09 -5.05
CA PRO A 76 -7.46 9.31 -5.69
C PRO A 76 -7.85 7.87 -6.01
N LEU A 77 -8.58 7.19 -5.12
CA LEU A 77 -9.02 5.81 -5.38
C LEU A 77 -10.04 5.73 -6.51
N ALA A 78 -10.97 6.70 -6.60
CA ALA A 78 -11.89 6.79 -7.74
C ALA A 78 -11.13 6.97 -9.06
N LEU A 79 -10.08 7.79 -9.09
CA LEU A 79 -9.22 7.95 -10.27
C LEU A 79 -8.49 6.65 -10.64
N ALA A 80 -7.95 5.94 -9.65
CA ALA A 80 -7.28 4.67 -9.88
C ALA A 80 -8.23 3.61 -10.47
N GLN A 81 -9.44 3.49 -9.93
CA GLN A 81 -10.46 2.58 -10.45
C GLN A 81 -10.88 2.96 -11.87
N ALA A 82 -11.10 4.26 -12.15
CA ALA A 82 -11.40 4.75 -13.50
C ALA A 82 -10.26 4.50 -14.50
N ALA A 83 -9.02 4.44 -14.01
CA ALA A 83 -7.82 4.09 -14.79
C ALA A 83 -7.64 2.57 -14.99
N GLY A 84 -8.53 1.72 -14.48
CA GLY A 84 -8.44 0.26 -14.58
C GLY A 84 -7.47 -0.39 -13.58
N LEU A 85 -7.01 0.35 -12.57
CA LEU A 85 -6.19 -0.21 -11.50
C LEU A 85 -7.04 -0.97 -10.48
N THR A 86 -6.40 -1.94 -9.84
CA THR A 86 -7.00 -2.65 -8.71
C THR A 86 -6.75 -1.86 -7.43
N CYS A 87 -7.82 -1.65 -6.66
CA CYS A 87 -7.80 -1.04 -5.33
C CYS A 87 -8.39 -2.03 -4.33
N CYS A 88 -7.56 -2.62 -3.48
CA CYS A 88 -8.00 -3.64 -2.52
C CYS A 88 -7.17 -3.62 -1.23
N ASP A 89 -7.64 -4.30 -0.20
CA ASP A 89 -6.84 -4.58 0.99
C ASP A 89 -5.91 -5.81 0.81
N LEU A 90 -5.28 -6.26 1.90
CA LEU A 90 -4.36 -7.39 1.89
C LEU A 90 -5.08 -8.72 1.61
N GLU A 91 -6.37 -8.80 1.94
CA GLU A 91 -7.25 -9.95 1.75
C GLU A 91 -7.83 -9.96 0.34
N GLY A 92 -7.70 -8.85 -0.38
CA GLY A 92 -8.22 -8.66 -1.75
C GLY A 92 -9.64 -8.13 -1.76
N GLN A 93 -10.17 -7.68 -0.62
CA GLN A 93 -11.48 -7.07 -0.55
C GLN A 93 -11.43 -5.63 -1.10
N PRO A 94 -12.52 -5.14 -1.71
CA PRO A 94 -12.60 -3.76 -2.16
C PRO A 94 -12.44 -2.77 -0.99
N ILE A 95 -11.86 -1.61 -1.28
CA ILE A 95 -11.74 -0.53 -0.29
C ILE A 95 -13.13 0.01 0.08
N GLN A 96 -13.41 0.10 1.38
CA GLN A 96 -14.70 0.52 1.93
C GLN A 96 -14.59 1.94 2.52
N PHE A 97 -15.67 2.70 2.40
CA PHE A 97 -15.78 4.05 2.95
C PHE A 97 -16.86 4.14 4.05
N VAL A 98 -17.02 3.06 4.80
CA VAL A 98 -18.00 2.89 5.87
C VAL A 98 -17.34 2.23 7.09
N GLU A 99 -18.03 2.22 8.22
CA GLU A 99 -17.63 1.46 9.40
C GLU A 99 -17.47 -0.05 9.08
N PRO A 100 -16.50 -0.74 9.69
CA PRO A 100 -15.55 -0.27 10.70
C PRO A 100 -14.28 0.38 10.12
N TYR A 101 -14.18 0.54 8.80
CA TYR A 101 -12.96 1.02 8.13
C TYR A 101 -12.79 2.52 8.19
N ILE A 102 -13.90 3.25 8.35
CA ILE A 102 -13.93 4.69 8.60
C ILE A 102 -14.36 4.96 10.03
N ASP A 103 -13.61 5.79 10.74
CA ASP A 103 -14.01 6.39 12.00
C ASP A 103 -15.07 7.49 11.75
N PRO A 104 -16.28 7.39 12.29
CA PRO A 104 -17.32 8.39 12.03
C PRO A 104 -17.01 9.76 12.65
N GLU A 105 -16.19 9.82 13.71
CA GLU A 105 -15.85 11.08 14.39
C GLU A 105 -14.57 11.68 13.82
N THR A 106 -13.50 10.88 13.74
CA THR A 106 -12.20 11.38 13.32
C THR A 106 -12.02 11.36 11.80
N LEU A 107 -12.89 10.66 11.08
CA LEU A 107 -12.82 10.42 9.63
C LEU A 107 -11.49 9.77 9.20
N GLY A 108 -10.86 9.03 10.13
CA GLY A 108 -9.72 8.18 9.86
C GLY A 108 -10.11 6.98 9.01
N HIS A 109 -9.29 6.63 8.02
CA HIS A 109 -9.45 5.46 7.19
C HIS A 109 -8.38 4.42 7.59
N TYR A 110 -8.84 3.33 8.21
CA TYR A 110 -8.00 2.34 8.88
C TYR A 110 -7.72 1.09 8.04
N GLN A 111 -8.44 0.91 6.92
CA GLN A 111 -8.18 -0.21 6.02
C GLN A 111 -6.76 -0.11 5.44
N ALA A 112 -6.08 -1.24 5.33
CA ALA A 112 -4.88 -1.34 4.51
C ALA A 112 -5.28 -1.14 3.04
N ILE A 113 -4.50 -0.37 2.29
CA ILE A 113 -4.84 -0.02 0.91
C ILE A 113 -3.67 -0.41 0.00
N LEU A 114 -3.97 -1.23 -1.01
CA LEU A 114 -3.11 -1.51 -2.14
C LEU A 114 -3.75 -0.88 -3.38
N VAL A 115 -2.97 -0.10 -4.13
CA VAL A 115 -3.37 0.46 -5.43
C VAL A 115 -2.34 0.04 -6.45
N GLY A 116 -2.72 -0.75 -7.45
CA GLY A 116 -1.75 -1.31 -8.38
C GLY A 116 -2.36 -1.79 -9.68
N TRP A 117 -1.49 -2.01 -10.65
CA TRP A 117 -1.86 -2.74 -11.86
C TRP A 117 -2.28 -4.17 -11.49
N PRO A 118 -3.30 -4.77 -12.15
CA PRO A 118 -3.83 -6.09 -11.75
C PRO A 118 -2.74 -7.15 -11.60
N HIS A 119 -1.83 -7.26 -12.57
CA HIS A 119 -0.71 -8.21 -12.55
C HIS A 119 0.30 -7.94 -11.42
N TYR A 120 0.47 -6.69 -10.98
CA TYR A 120 1.27 -6.35 -9.79
C TYR A 120 0.58 -6.82 -8.50
N ILE A 121 -0.72 -6.58 -8.38
CA ILE A 121 -1.50 -6.97 -7.20
C ILE A 121 -1.54 -8.49 -7.05
N GLU A 122 -1.84 -9.21 -8.14
CA GLU A 122 -1.87 -10.66 -8.17
C GLU A 122 -0.54 -11.27 -7.74
N ALA A 123 0.57 -10.73 -8.24
CA ALA A 123 1.90 -11.23 -7.92
C ALA A 123 2.33 -10.91 -6.47
N LEU A 124 2.11 -9.69 -6.00
CA LEU A 124 2.73 -9.19 -4.76
C LEU A 124 1.85 -9.24 -3.52
N ARG A 125 0.52 -9.18 -3.64
CA ARG A 125 -0.38 -9.14 -2.48
C ARG A 125 -0.19 -10.33 -1.51
N PRO A 126 -0.07 -11.59 -1.95
CA PRO A 126 0.11 -12.72 -1.03
C PRO A 126 1.40 -12.59 -0.19
N LEU A 127 2.47 -12.06 -0.77
CA LEU A 127 3.74 -11.81 -0.10
C LEU A 127 3.62 -10.69 0.93
N ILE A 128 3.01 -9.56 0.54
CA ILE A 128 2.80 -8.41 1.44
C ILE A 128 1.92 -8.83 2.62
N ARG A 129 0.83 -9.56 2.37
CA ARG A 129 -0.06 -10.08 3.43
C ARG A 129 0.69 -10.92 4.46
N ARG A 130 1.49 -11.89 4.01
CA ARG A 130 2.30 -12.74 4.90
C ARG A 130 3.29 -11.90 5.72
N MET A 131 3.97 -10.96 5.08
CA MET A 131 4.94 -10.07 5.75
C MET A 131 4.28 -9.25 6.86
N VAL A 132 3.10 -8.67 6.60
CA VAL A 132 2.38 -7.86 7.59
C VAL A 132 1.94 -8.73 8.78
N ALA A 133 1.45 -9.95 8.53
CA ALA A 133 1.06 -10.89 9.58
C ALA A 133 2.22 -11.26 10.52
N VAL A 134 3.40 -11.56 9.97
CA VAL A 134 4.61 -11.86 10.77
C VAL A 134 5.03 -10.67 11.62
N SER A 135 4.96 -9.44 11.08
CA SER A 135 5.30 -8.24 11.83
C SER A 135 4.35 -7.95 13.00
N SER A 136 3.05 -8.30 12.88
CA SER A 136 2.11 -8.17 14.00
C SER A 136 2.42 -9.14 15.14
N GLU A 137 2.82 -10.38 14.84
CA GLU A 137 3.12 -11.41 15.85
C GLU A 137 4.39 -11.08 16.67
N VAL A 138 5.43 -10.56 16.01
CA VAL A 138 6.67 -10.14 16.69
C VAL A 138 6.41 -8.94 17.60
N SER A 139 5.61 -7.97 17.14
CA SER A 139 5.25 -6.79 17.94
C SER A 139 4.40 -7.14 19.18
N SER A 140 3.60 -8.21 19.14
CA SER A 140 2.87 -8.69 20.33
C SER A 140 3.76 -9.46 21.31
N THR A 141 4.83 -10.10 20.83
CA THR A 141 5.75 -10.88 21.67
C THR A 141 6.71 -9.97 22.46
N ASP A 142 7.20 -8.89 21.83
CA ASP A 142 8.06 -7.90 22.51
C ASP A 142 7.31 -7.07 23.56
N ALA A 143 6.02 -6.80 23.34
CA ALA A 143 5.16 -6.11 24.31
C ALA A 143 4.88 -6.96 25.57
N ALA A 144 4.85 -8.29 25.45
CA ALA A 144 4.68 -9.19 26.59
C ALA A 144 5.97 -9.35 27.42
N ALA A 145 7.14 -9.19 26.80
CA ALA A 145 8.45 -9.29 27.47
C ALA A 145 8.87 -8.02 28.23
N SER A 146 8.26 -6.87 27.94
CA SER A 146 8.60 -5.57 28.53
C SER A 146 7.71 -5.16 29.73
N GLY A 147 6.78 -6.02 30.15
CA GLY A 147 5.87 -5.80 31.28
C GLY A 147 6.26 -6.49 32.61
N GLN A 148 7.45 -7.09 32.70
CA GLN A 148 8.00 -7.65 33.95
C GLN A 148 9.31 -6.93 34.28
N GLY A 149 9.23 -5.82 35.02
CA GLY A 149 10.36 -5.04 35.52
C GLY A 149 9.92 -4.12 36.64
#